data_AF-A0A2N1QXW2-F1
#
_entry.id   AF-A0A2N1QXW2-F1
#
_cell.length_a   1.000
_cell.length_b   1.000
_cell.length_c   1.000
_cell.angle_alpha   90.00
_cell.angle_beta   90.00
_cell.angle_gamma   90.00
#
_symmetry.space_group_name_H-M   'P 1'
#
loop_
_entity.id
_entity.type
_entity.pdbx_description
1 polymer ?
#
loop_
_entity_poly.entity_id
_entity_poly.type
_entity_poly.pdbx_seq_one_letter_code
_entity_poly.pdbx_strand_id
1 'polypeptide(L)'
;MTRSAFGRMISAIIVSIAFIMLSVPLAFSQAKEPKASMDWGIMIKKKDITFRAKFYPYVVNGKNMEIFAVKATDGTIRTALNTCQVCYSSGRGYYKQENAIFICQNCGNQFRLDQIEKIKGGCNPIPILGKDKTDLGDSIGISKQYLVSVAYYFANWKKN
;
A
#
# COMPACT_ATOMS: atom_id res chain seq x y z
N MET A 1 24.19 25.58 -64.70
CA MET A 1 23.91 26.99 -65.06
C MET A 1 22.50 27.32 -64.62
N THR A 2 22.35 28.54 -64.11
CA THR A 2 21.22 29.17 -63.43
C THR A 2 19.94 29.29 -64.26
N ARG A 3 18.77 29.30 -63.57
CA ARG A 3 17.65 30.28 -63.67
C ARG A 3 16.42 29.73 -62.91
N SER A 4 15.93 30.41 -61.87
CA SER A 4 14.93 31.52 -61.91
C SER A 4 13.55 31.03 -62.37
N ALA A 5 12.40 31.43 -61.85
CA ALA A 5 11.96 32.24 -60.73
C ALA A 5 10.41 32.18 -60.77
N PHE A 6 9.76 32.49 -59.64
CA PHE A 6 8.51 33.28 -59.54
C PHE A 6 7.39 33.16 -60.60
N GLY A 7 6.16 32.92 -60.11
CA GLY A 7 5.02 33.72 -60.57
C GLY A 7 3.65 33.05 -60.70
N ARG A 8 2.86 33.11 -59.61
CA ARG A 8 1.42 33.48 -59.54
C ARG A 8 0.43 32.80 -60.53
N MET A 9 -0.62 32.16 -59.99
CA MET A 9 -1.95 32.79 -59.94
C MET A 9 -2.98 31.93 -59.20
N ILE A 10 -3.81 32.65 -58.47
CA ILE A 10 -4.89 32.24 -57.59
C ILE A 10 -6.08 31.80 -58.46
N SER A 11 -6.76 30.71 -58.10
CA SER A 11 -8.22 30.68 -58.23
C SER A 11 -8.81 29.85 -57.11
N ALA A 12 -9.40 30.57 -56.15
CA ALA A 12 -10.20 30.01 -55.08
C ALA A 12 -11.48 29.41 -55.66
N ILE A 13 -11.82 28.19 -55.28
CA ILE A 13 -13.22 27.77 -55.19
C ILE A 13 -13.39 27.15 -53.81
N ILE A 14 -13.98 27.97 -52.95
CA ILE A 14 -14.49 27.63 -51.64
C ILE A 14 -15.70 26.70 -51.88
N VAL A 15 -15.55 25.41 -51.58
CA VAL A 15 -16.71 24.54 -51.33
C VAL A 15 -16.71 24.21 -49.86
N SER A 16 -17.43 25.05 -49.13
CA SER A 16 -17.77 24.92 -47.72
C SER A 16 -18.67 23.69 -47.55
N ILE A 17 -18.08 22.51 -47.38
CA ILE A 17 -18.79 21.40 -46.74
C ILE A 17 -18.51 21.55 -45.26
N ALA A 18 -19.49 22.13 -44.57
CA ALA A 18 -19.56 22.17 -43.13
C ALA A 18 -19.44 20.74 -42.60
N PHE A 19 -18.23 20.37 -42.16
CA PHE A 19 -18.04 19.27 -41.23
C PHE A 19 -18.78 19.65 -39.95
N ILE A 20 -20.04 19.26 -39.85
CA ILE A 20 -20.76 19.23 -38.58
C ILE A 20 -20.03 18.19 -37.73
N MET A 21 -19.03 18.67 -37.01
CA MET A 21 -18.45 18.03 -35.84
C MET A 21 -19.58 17.87 -34.83
N LEU A 22 -20.32 16.76 -34.93
CA LEU A 22 -21.15 16.30 -33.83
C LEU A 22 -20.18 15.77 -32.76
N SER A 23 -19.61 16.68 -32.00
CA SER A 23 -18.88 16.39 -30.77
C SER A 23 -19.89 15.86 -29.75
N VAL A 24 -20.24 14.58 -29.86
CA VAL A 24 -20.86 13.86 -28.77
C VAL A 24 -19.72 13.53 -27.81
N PRO A 25 -19.66 14.13 -26.61
CA PRO A 25 -18.74 13.64 -25.61
C PRO A 25 -19.23 12.25 -25.24
N LEU A 26 -18.58 11.22 -25.75
CA LEU A 26 -18.61 9.90 -25.15
C LEU A 26 -18.03 10.07 -23.74
N ALA A 27 -18.90 10.41 -22.80
CA ALA A 27 -18.66 10.20 -21.39
C ALA A 27 -18.56 8.69 -21.22
N PHE A 28 -17.38 8.14 -21.49
CA PHE A 28 -16.97 6.85 -20.97
C PHE A 28 -16.97 7.00 -19.45
N SER A 29 -18.13 6.74 -18.84
CA SER A 29 -18.20 6.43 -17.42
C SER A 29 -17.21 5.30 -17.20
N GLN A 30 -16.07 5.63 -16.60
CA GLN A 30 -15.14 4.64 -16.10
C GLN A 30 -15.88 3.92 -14.97
N ALA A 31 -16.63 2.89 -15.33
CA ALA A 31 -17.22 1.97 -14.39
C ALA A 31 -16.07 1.48 -13.52
N LYS A 32 -16.12 1.83 -12.24
CA LYS A 32 -15.19 1.33 -11.24
C LYS A 32 -15.34 -0.18 -11.26
N GLU A 33 -14.39 -0.86 -11.91
CA GLU A 33 -14.28 -2.32 -11.97
C GLU A 33 -14.70 -2.89 -10.61
N PRO A 34 -15.64 -3.87 -10.56
CA PRO A 34 -16.03 -4.48 -9.32
C PRO A 34 -14.75 -5.11 -8.75
N LYS A 35 -14.25 -4.52 -7.66
CA LYS A 35 -13.08 -5.01 -6.95
C LYS A 35 -13.42 -6.44 -6.56
N ALA A 36 -12.92 -7.41 -7.33
CA ALA A 36 -13.11 -8.83 -7.07
C ALA A 36 -12.97 -9.04 -5.57
N SER A 37 -13.94 -9.73 -4.96
CA SER A 37 -13.99 -9.92 -3.50
C SER A 37 -12.65 -10.49 -3.05
N MET A 38 -11.76 -9.62 -2.56
CA MET A 38 -10.44 -10.01 -2.12
C MET A 38 -10.60 -10.93 -0.92
N ASP A 39 -9.98 -12.11 -0.95
CA ASP A 39 -9.91 -12.99 0.21
C ASP A 39 -9.06 -12.29 1.29
N TRP A 40 -9.74 -11.73 2.29
CA TRP A 40 -9.13 -11.01 3.40
C TRP A 40 -8.61 -12.00 4.43
N GLY A 41 -7.30 -12.02 4.66
CA GLY A 41 -6.72 -12.85 5.72
C GLY A 41 -6.88 -12.21 7.09
N ILE A 42 -6.67 -10.89 7.19
CA ILE A 42 -6.82 -10.14 8.45
C ILE A 42 -7.70 -8.92 8.20
N MET A 43 -8.68 -8.71 9.10
CA MET A 43 -9.57 -7.56 9.11
C MET A 43 -9.35 -6.74 10.38
N ILE A 44 -8.86 -5.51 10.21
CA ILE A 44 -8.56 -4.58 11.30
C ILE A 44 -9.72 -3.60 11.45
N LYS A 45 -10.47 -3.65 12.55
CA LYS A 45 -11.51 -2.65 12.87
C LYS A 45 -10.85 -1.33 13.27
N LYS A 46 -11.09 -0.24 12.54
CA LYS A 46 -10.42 1.04 12.77
C LYS A 46 -10.71 1.62 14.15
N LYS A 47 -11.92 1.42 14.67
CA LYS A 47 -12.34 1.87 16.00
C LYS A 47 -11.52 1.26 17.16
N ASP A 48 -10.89 0.12 16.93
CA ASP A 48 -10.09 -0.56 17.95
C ASP A 48 -8.63 -0.06 17.98
N ILE A 49 -8.24 0.77 17.02
CA ILE A 49 -6.85 1.22 16.86
C ILE A 49 -6.63 2.54 17.59
N THR A 50 -5.68 2.51 18.51
CA THR A 50 -5.28 3.64 19.36
C THR A 50 -3.80 3.98 19.13
N PHE A 51 -3.25 4.92 19.90
CA PHE A 51 -1.82 5.21 19.92
C PHE A 51 -0.97 4.06 20.48
N ARG A 52 -1.58 3.03 21.11
CA ARG A 52 -0.91 1.77 21.43
C ARG A 52 -1.14 0.73 20.34
N ALA A 53 -0.07 0.05 19.92
CA ALA A 53 -0.17 -1.01 18.94
C ALA A 53 -1.12 -2.13 19.38
N LYS A 54 -1.95 -2.56 18.45
CA LYS A 54 -2.76 -3.78 18.55
C LYS A 54 -2.14 -4.83 17.63
N PHE A 55 -1.90 -6.02 18.18
CA PHE A 55 -1.27 -7.13 17.47
C PHE A 55 -2.34 -8.11 16.96
N TYR A 56 -2.08 -8.66 15.78
CA TYR A 56 -2.98 -9.55 15.05
C TYR A 56 -2.21 -10.82 14.66
N PRO A 57 -2.26 -11.88 15.49
CA PRO A 57 -1.70 -13.17 15.13
C PRO A 57 -2.48 -13.78 13.98
N TYR A 58 -1.79 -14.51 13.11
CA TYR A 58 -2.39 -15.19 11.96
C TYR A 58 -1.62 -16.47 11.65
N VAL A 59 -2.31 -17.49 11.15
CA VAL A 59 -1.70 -18.74 10.71
C VAL A 59 -1.91 -18.88 9.22
N VAL A 60 -0.81 -18.99 8.48
CA VAL A 60 -0.82 -19.20 7.03
C VAL A 60 -0.03 -20.45 6.69
N ASN A 61 -0.68 -21.44 6.06
CA ASN A 61 -0.07 -22.72 5.68
C ASN A 61 0.69 -23.39 6.85
N GLY A 62 0.07 -23.41 8.04
CA GLY A 62 0.65 -23.99 9.26
C GLY A 62 1.77 -23.16 9.92
N LYS A 63 2.07 -21.96 9.39
CA LYS A 63 3.08 -21.06 9.97
C LYS A 63 2.42 -19.92 10.73
N ASN A 64 2.80 -19.78 12.00
CA ASN A 64 2.43 -18.64 12.83
C ASN A 64 3.14 -17.37 12.34
N MET A 65 2.39 -16.28 12.22
CA MET A 65 2.89 -14.94 11.93
C MET A 65 2.08 -13.90 12.70
N GLU A 66 2.54 -12.64 12.68
CA GLU A 66 1.85 -11.57 13.39
C GLU A 66 2.08 -10.22 12.69
N ILE A 67 1.02 -9.43 12.58
CA ILE A 67 1.10 -8.02 12.17
C ILE A 67 0.65 -7.15 13.33
N PHE A 68 0.93 -5.85 13.25
CA PHE A 68 0.35 -4.88 14.18
C PHE A 68 -0.19 -3.66 13.46
N ALA A 69 -1.12 -2.98 14.12
CA ALA A 69 -1.68 -1.72 13.71
C ALA A 69 -1.62 -0.69 14.85
N VAL A 70 -1.34 0.56 14.53
CA VAL A 70 -1.24 1.68 15.50
C VAL A 70 -1.70 2.98 14.86
N LYS A 71 -2.33 3.87 15.63
CA LYS A 71 -2.69 5.22 15.18
C LYS A 71 -1.48 6.16 15.34
N ALA A 72 -1.05 6.78 14.24
CA ALA A 72 -0.01 7.79 14.20
C ALA A 72 -0.48 9.15 14.73
N THR A 73 0.47 10.04 15.03
CA THR A 73 0.17 11.41 15.50
C THR A 73 -0.59 12.22 14.44
N ASP A 74 -0.39 11.91 13.16
CA ASP A 74 -1.16 12.47 12.03
C ASP A 74 -2.58 11.87 11.89
N GLY A 75 -3.02 11.07 12.86
CA GLY A 75 -4.36 10.46 12.92
C GLY A 75 -4.54 9.23 12.02
N THR A 76 -3.59 8.92 11.15
CA THR A 76 -3.67 7.78 10.23
C THR A 76 -3.37 6.46 10.95
N ILE A 77 -3.95 5.35 10.48
CA ILE A 77 -3.64 4.02 10.99
C ILE A 77 -2.47 3.44 10.20
N ARG A 78 -1.38 3.12 10.92
CA ARG A 78 -0.16 2.49 10.43
C ARG A 78 -0.20 0.99 10.68
N THR A 79 0.33 0.20 9.75
CA THR A 79 0.33 -1.26 9.77
C THR A 79 1.69 -1.79 9.32
N ALA A 80 2.21 -2.77 10.05
CA ALA A 80 3.46 -3.43 9.74
C ALA A 80 3.43 -4.89 10.19
N LEU A 81 4.29 -5.71 9.59
CA LEU A 81 4.62 -7.03 10.14
C LEU A 81 5.33 -6.83 11.47
N ASN A 82 5.09 -7.70 12.45
CA ASN A 82 5.79 -7.64 13.75
C ASN A 82 7.22 -8.19 13.69
N THR A 83 7.96 -7.82 12.64
CA THR A 83 9.26 -8.38 12.30
C THR A 83 10.04 -7.45 11.34
N CYS A 84 11.34 -7.72 11.12
CA CYS A 84 12.28 -6.86 10.40
C CYS A 84 13.20 -7.66 9.49
N GLN A 85 13.82 -7.05 8.48
CA GLN A 85 14.64 -7.81 7.50
C GLN A 85 15.89 -8.46 8.08
N VAL A 86 16.36 -8.02 9.25
CA VAL A 86 17.64 -8.46 9.83
C VAL A 86 17.47 -9.65 10.78
N CYS A 87 16.51 -9.59 11.70
CA CYS A 87 16.32 -10.58 12.75
C CYS A 87 14.97 -11.31 12.64
N TYR A 88 14.39 -11.37 11.43
CA TYR A 88 12.97 -11.62 11.24
C TYR A 88 12.43 -12.87 11.94
N SER A 89 13.23 -13.93 11.96
CA SER A 89 12.82 -15.23 12.51
C SER A 89 12.92 -15.31 14.04
N SER A 90 13.32 -14.25 14.75
CA SER A 90 13.57 -14.30 16.20
C SER A 90 12.32 -14.55 17.06
N GLY A 91 11.11 -14.25 16.58
CA GLY A 91 9.88 -14.40 17.37
C GLY A 91 9.62 -13.32 18.42
N ARG A 92 10.55 -12.37 18.61
CA ARG A 92 10.51 -11.39 19.70
C ARG A 92 9.85 -10.05 19.32
N GLY A 93 9.88 -9.67 18.05
CA GLY A 93 9.11 -8.53 17.51
C GLY A 93 9.28 -7.20 18.26
N TYR A 94 8.25 -6.35 18.19
CA TYR A 94 8.17 -4.98 18.68
C TYR A 94 7.07 -4.82 19.75
N TYR A 95 7.07 -5.69 20.75
CA TYR A 95 6.02 -5.68 21.78
C TYR A 95 6.14 -4.55 22.79
N LYS A 96 7.33 -3.96 22.94
CA LYS A 96 7.56 -2.91 23.92
C LYS A 96 7.38 -1.55 23.26
N GLN A 97 6.41 -0.80 23.75
CA GLN A 97 6.14 0.57 23.34
C GLN A 97 6.24 1.50 24.55
N GLU A 98 7.18 2.44 24.51
CA GLU A 98 7.38 3.48 25.52
C GLU A 98 7.01 4.82 24.89
N ASN A 99 5.88 5.41 25.32
CA ASN A 99 5.34 6.61 24.70
C ASN A 99 5.15 6.43 23.18
N ALA A 100 5.83 7.27 22.38
CA ALA A 100 5.84 7.22 20.93
C ALA A 100 7.05 6.44 20.36
N ILE A 101 7.66 5.55 21.13
CA ILE A 101 8.82 4.74 20.72
C ILE A 101 8.47 3.25 20.77
N PHE A 102 8.74 2.54 19.68
CA PHE A 102 8.73 1.08 19.59
C PHE A 102 10.13 0.54 19.80
N ILE A 103 10.26 -0.52 20.60
CA ILE A 103 11.54 -1.16 20.93
C ILE A 103 11.50 -2.62 20.49
N CYS A 104 12.39 -3.01 19.59
CA CYS A 104 12.55 -4.41 19.20
C CYS A 104 13.07 -5.24 20.38
N GLN A 105 12.33 -6.27 20.78
CA GLN A 105 12.72 -7.14 21.89
C GLN A 105 13.80 -8.16 21.51
N ASN A 106 14.24 -8.19 20.25
CA ASN A 106 15.40 -8.99 19.85
C ASN A 106 16.72 -8.21 19.93
N CYS A 107 16.78 -7.02 19.32
CA CYS A 107 18.04 -6.28 19.15
C CYS A 107 18.07 -4.91 19.85
N GLY A 108 17.00 -4.50 20.53
CA GLY A 108 16.94 -3.25 21.28
C GLY A 108 16.78 -1.97 20.45
N ASN A 109 16.80 -2.07 19.12
CA ASN A 109 16.61 -0.91 18.25
C ASN A 109 15.25 -0.23 18.48
N GLN A 110 15.27 1.10 18.36
CA GLN A 110 14.16 1.98 18.68
C GLN A 110 13.64 2.71 17.45
N PHE A 111 12.33 2.88 17.37
CA PHE A 111 11.67 3.50 16.22
C PHE A 111 10.57 4.43 16.71
N ARG A 112 10.49 5.63 16.14
CA ARG A 112 9.37 6.53 16.42
C ARG A 112 8.09 5.95 15.82
N LEU A 113 7.00 6.08 16.55
CA LEU A 113 5.67 5.65 16.14
C LEU A 113 5.27 6.23 14.77
N ASP A 114 5.64 7.49 14.49
CA ASP A 114 5.33 8.13 13.20
C ASP A 114 6.18 7.61 12.02
N GLN A 115 7.26 6.85 12.29
CA GLN A 115 8.08 6.22 11.26
C GLN A 115 7.47 4.90 10.78
N ILE A 116 6.57 4.30 11.57
CA ILE A 116 5.90 3.05 11.20
C ILE A 116 5.16 3.26 9.87
N GLU A 117 5.31 2.30 8.97
CA GLU A 117 4.80 2.33 7.59
C GLU A 117 5.49 3.35 6.65
N LYS A 118 6.27 4.31 7.17
CA LYS A 118 6.96 5.34 6.36
C LYS A 118 8.41 4.97 6.06
N ILE A 119 9.14 4.45 7.05
CA ILE A 119 10.53 4.02 6.89
C ILE A 119 10.56 2.50 6.77
N LYS A 120 11.37 2.00 5.83
CA LYS A 120 11.52 0.57 5.53
C LYS A 120 12.99 0.20 5.44
N GLY A 121 13.26 -1.08 5.59
CA GLY A 121 14.61 -1.63 5.46
C GLY A 121 15.33 -1.84 6.79
N GLY A 122 16.24 -2.81 6.81
CA GLY A 122 17.03 -3.12 7.99
C GLY A 122 16.16 -3.53 9.18
N CYS A 123 16.42 -2.90 10.34
CA CYS A 123 15.72 -3.21 11.58
C CYS A 123 14.36 -2.51 11.73
N ASN A 124 13.87 -1.76 10.75
CA ASN A 124 12.53 -1.16 10.80
C ASN A 124 11.45 -2.26 10.66
N PRO A 125 10.29 -2.13 11.33
CA PRO A 125 9.13 -2.98 11.08
C PRO A 125 8.76 -2.97 9.59
N ILE A 126 8.49 -4.14 9.01
CA ILE A 126 8.21 -4.24 7.57
C ILE A 126 6.81 -3.67 7.29
N PRO A 127 6.68 -2.61 6.48
CA PRO A 127 5.39 -1.93 6.28
C PRO A 127 4.44 -2.77 5.42
N ILE A 128 3.12 -2.64 5.64
CA ILE A 128 2.09 -3.19 4.75
C ILE A 128 1.49 -2.02 3.95
N LEU A 129 1.61 -2.06 2.63
CA LEU A 129 1.39 -0.89 1.75
C LEU A 129 0.48 -1.20 0.56
N GLY A 130 -0.05 -0.14 -0.05
CA GLY A 130 -0.68 -0.17 -1.37
C GLY A 130 -1.77 -1.25 -1.48
N LYS A 131 -1.68 -2.09 -2.51
CA LYS A 131 -2.68 -3.15 -2.78
C LYS A 131 -2.83 -4.18 -1.66
N ASP A 132 -1.83 -4.31 -0.80
CA ASP A 132 -1.79 -5.32 0.27
C ASP A 132 -2.45 -4.83 1.58
N LYS A 133 -2.84 -3.55 1.62
CA LYS A 133 -3.62 -2.89 2.67
C LYS A 133 -4.75 -2.08 2.03
N THR A 134 -5.98 -2.55 2.17
CA THR A 134 -7.16 -1.85 1.61
C THR A 134 -7.98 -1.20 2.70
N ASP A 135 -8.36 0.06 2.49
CA ASP A 135 -9.41 0.72 3.26
C ASP A 135 -10.79 0.20 2.81
N LEU A 136 -11.59 -0.29 3.76
CA LEU A 136 -12.93 -0.85 3.58
C LEU A 136 -14.00 -0.05 4.34
N GLY A 137 -13.75 1.22 4.63
CA GLY A 137 -14.62 2.05 5.46
C GLY A 137 -14.29 1.89 6.94
N ASP A 138 -15.06 1.10 7.68
CA ASP A 138 -14.85 0.90 9.13
C ASP A 138 -13.69 -0.04 9.47
N SER A 139 -13.11 -0.65 8.44
CA SER A 139 -12.03 -1.62 8.59
C SER A 139 -10.92 -1.44 7.55
N ILE A 140 -9.78 -2.05 7.84
CA ILE A 140 -8.65 -2.20 6.93
C ILE A 140 -8.48 -3.70 6.68
N GLY A 141 -8.53 -4.09 5.41
CA GLY A 141 -8.32 -5.47 4.97
C GLY A 141 -6.87 -5.71 4.54
N ILE A 142 -6.26 -6.78 5.05
CA ILE A 142 -4.96 -7.28 4.60
C ILE A 142 -5.21 -8.57 3.81
N SER A 143 -4.72 -8.63 2.57
CA SER A 143 -5.03 -9.76 1.68
C SER A 143 -4.34 -11.05 2.15
N LYS A 144 -5.04 -12.17 2.03
CA LYS A 144 -4.46 -13.49 2.36
C LYS A 144 -3.26 -13.81 1.47
N GLN A 145 -3.32 -13.47 0.18
CA GLN A 145 -2.22 -13.66 -0.75
C GLN A 145 -0.96 -12.91 -0.31
N TYR A 146 -1.09 -11.69 0.20
CA TYR A 146 0.03 -10.97 0.78
C TYR A 146 0.62 -11.69 1.99
N LEU A 147 -0.24 -12.12 2.93
CA LEU A 147 0.20 -12.85 4.13
C LEU A 147 0.97 -14.13 3.77
N VAL A 148 0.53 -14.87 2.75
CA VAL A 148 1.29 -16.00 2.18
C VAL A 148 2.67 -15.55 1.69
N SER A 149 2.73 -14.47 0.91
CA SER A 149 3.98 -13.99 0.28
C SER A 149 5.04 -13.53 1.29
N VAL A 150 4.63 -13.09 2.48
CA VAL A 150 5.55 -12.58 3.53
C VAL A 150 5.78 -13.58 4.67
N ALA A 151 5.18 -14.77 4.60
CA ALA A 151 5.28 -15.79 5.65
C ALA A 151 6.73 -16.23 5.91
N TYR A 152 7.67 -16.07 4.96
CA TYR A 152 9.07 -16.41 5.17
C TYR A 152 9.74 -15.56 6.27
N TYR A 153 9.28 -14.33 6.49
CA TYR A 153 9.75 -13.48 7.59
C TYR A 153 9.38 -14.03 8.98
N PHE A 154 8.62 -15.12 9.05
CA PHE A 154 8.16 -15.74 10.29
C PHE A 154 8.62 -17.19 10.45
N ALA A 155 9.67 -17.63 9.72
CA ALA A 155 10.10 -19.04 9.68
C ALA A 155 10.25 -19.72 11.05
N ASN A 156 10.82 -19.01 12.05
CA ASN A 156 11.01 -19.49 13.43
C ASN A 156 10.20 -18.69 14.46
N TRP A 157 9.10 -18.07 14.03
CA TRP A 157 8.28 -17.22 14.89
C TRP A 157 7.74 -17.98 16.10
N LYS A 158 8.20 -17.59 17.31
CA LYS A 158 7.78 -18.13 18.61
C LYS A 158 7.87 -19.65 18.71
N LYS A 159 8.89 -20.26 18.11
CA LYS A 159 9.16 -21.71 18.18
C LYS A 159 10.11 -22.11 19.31
N ASN A 160 10.55 -21.15 20.13
CA ASN A 160 11.55 -21.33 21.18
C ASN A 160 10.93 -21.15 22.55
#